data_AF-A0A2N3ANZ9-F1
#
_entry.id   AF-A0A2N3ANZ9-F1
#
_cell.length_a   1.000
_cell.length_b   1.000
_cell.length_c   1.000
_cell.angle_alpha   90.00
_cell.angle_beta   90.00
_cell.angle_gamma   90.00
#
_symmetry.space_group_name_H-M   'P 1'
#
loop_
_entity.id
_entity.type
_entity.pdbx_description
1 polymer ?
#
loop_
_entity_poly.entity_id
_entity_poly.type
_entity_poly.pdbx_seq_one_letter_code
_entity_poly.pdbx_strand_id
1 'polypeptide(L)'
;MPLLSQKEVLNLKLSCIKAPQLRILASNFGLTGKGSASETIKRVLESHPDEKIIDAFIKQKYTETIQERRTIISDEDLKKELRKVKTFSWGVVQGQLDQKIQTEYVRRIVRYEDLVNNVKAKLHDDVTNYVICTWFNHWTTVLIEEYISTHPKIIPTIKNIKGIDIFYDGQPFDLKVTYLPREYNSIDAVRNPSNLAVWMYENQGAQRFGSDNRLFVVLLDKDNPERSWELKRDFTLVFQKIDNFFDRELVSKKDEIIFTFGRKTYTAVTKVLIITK
;
A
#
# COMPACT_ATOMS: atom_id res chain seq x y z
N MET A 1 8.59 -14.68 -0.23
CA MET A 1 8.33 -15.98 -0.88
C MET A 1 9.22 -16.09 -2.11
N PRO A 2 9.60 -17.29 -2.56
CA PRO A 2 10.13 -17.45 -3.91
C PRO A 2 9.08 -17.06 -4.95
N LEU A 3 9.50 -16.87 -6.21
CA LEU A 3 8.58 -16.67 -7.33
C LEU A 3 7.54 -17.80 -7.36
N LEU A 4 6.26 -17.43 -7.42
CA LEU A 4 5.15 -18.37 -7.47
C LEU A 4 4.95 -18.90 -8.89
N SER A 5 4.48 -20.15 -8.99
CA SER A 5 4.04 -20.72 -10.26
C SER A 5 2.78 -20.03 -10.77
N GLN A 6 2.53 -20.10 -12.09
CA GLN A 6 1.32 -19.53 -12.70
C GLN A 6 0.03 -20.06 -12.05
N LYS A 7 -0.01 -21.35 -11.69
CA LYS A 7 -1.17 -21.96 -11.03
C LYS A 7 -1.43 -21.38 -9.64
N GLU A 8 -0.38 -21.14 -8.85
CA GLU A 8 -0.50 -20.50 -7.53
C GLU A 8 -0.99 -19.06 -7.65
N VAL A 9 -0.45 -18.31 -8.60
CA VAL A 9 -0.84 -16.91 -8.88
C VAL A 9 -2.30 -16.84 -9.33
N LEU A 10 -2.72 -17.73 -10.22
CA LEU A 10 -4.10 -17.79 -10.70
C LEU A 10 -5.07 -18.12 -9.56
N ASN A 11 -4.69 -19.04 -8.67
CA ASN A 11 -5.49 -19.35 -7.48
C ASN A 11 -5.61 -18.13 -6.54
N LEU A 12 -4.54 -17.35 -6.37
CA LEU A 12 -4.58 -16.10 -5.59
C LEU A 12 -5.47 -15.05 -6.23
N LYS A 13 -5.38 -14.85 -7.56
CA LYS A 13 -6.27 -13.95 -8.31
C LYS A 13 -7.74 -14.33 -8.12
N LEU A 14 -8.10 -15.61 -8.26
CA LEU A 14 -9.46 -16.07 -8.03
C LEU A 14 -9.91 -15.91 -6.57
N SER A 15 -8.99 -16.08 -5.61
CA SER A 15 -9.26 -15.92 -4.17
C SER A 15 -9.52 -14.47 -3.76
N CYS A 16 -9.08 -13.50 -4.58
CA CYS A 16 -9.35 -12.08 -4.39
C CYS A 16 -10.74 -11.67 -4.90
N ILE A 17 -11.51 -12.58 -5.50
CA ILE A 17 -12.86 -12.30 -6.00
C ILE A 17 -13.90 -12.70 -4.94
N LYS A 18 -14.87 -11.81 -4.65
CA LYS A 18 -15.95 -12.11 -3.71
C LYS A 18 -16.85 -13.22 -4.27
N ALA A 19 -17.39 -14.08 -3.42
CA ALA A 19 -18.17 -15.26 -3.85
C ALA A 19 -19.29 -14.94 -4.86
N PRO A 20 -20.10 -13.87 -4.72
CA PRO A 20 -21.10 -13.52 -5.73
C PRO A 20 -20.49 -13.20 -7.10
N GLN A 21 -19.40 -12.46 -7.13
CA GLN A 21 -18.68 -12.08 -8.36
C GLN A 21 -18.00 -13.29 -9.01
N LEU A 22 -17.50 -14.22 -8.19
CA LEU A 22 -16.87 -15.46 -8.68
C LEU A 22 -17.89 -16.34 -9.43
N ARG A 23 -19.16 -16.35 -9.01
CA ARG A 23 -20.23 -17.05 -9.75
C ARG A 23 -20.48 -16.44 -11.12
N ILE A 24 -20.47 -15.11 -11.20
CA ILE A 24 -20.59 -14.37 -12.48
C ILE A 24 -19.42 -14.72 -13.39
N LEU A 25 -18.19 -14.67 -12.87
CA LEU A 25 -16.99 -15.06 -13.61
C LEU A 25 -17.05 -16.52 -14.09
N ALA A 26 -17.51 -17.45 -13.24
CA ALA A 26 -17.67 -18.86 -13.62
C ALA A 26 -18.65 -19.04 -14.79
N SER A 27 -19.72 -18.24 -14.85
CA SER A 27 -20.67 -18.27 -15.98
C SER A 27 -20.04 -17.84 -17.31
N ASN A 28 -19.02 -16.96 -17.29
CA ASN A 28 -18.27 -16.61 -18.51
C ASN A 28 -17.51 -17.80 -19.12
N PHE A 29 -17.26 -18.85 -18.32
CA PHE A 29 -16.64 -20.11 -18.75
C PHE A 29 -17.67 -21.23 -18.99
N GLY A 30 -18.97 -20.92 -18.98
CA GLY A 30 -20.03 -21.93 -19.10
C GLY A 30 -20.16 -22.85 -17.87
N LEU A 31 -19.58 -22.48 -16.73
CA LEU A 31 -19.59 -23.27 -15.50
C LEU A 31 -20.74 -22.87 -14.57
N THR A 32 -21.27 -23.83 -13.83
CA THR A 32 -22.27 -23.54 -12.79
C THR A 32 -21.62 -22.91 -11.56
N GLY A 33 -22.18 -21.79 -11.09
CA GLY A 33 -21.75 -21.08 -9.87
C GLY A 33 -22.26 -21.69 -8.56
N LYS A 34 -22.63 -22.98 -8.54
CA LYS A 34 -23.20 -23.62 -7.34
C LYS A 34 -22.11 -23.97 -6.30
N GLY A 35 -22.46 -23.88 -5.03
CA GLY A 35 -21.57 -24.24 -3.92
C GLY A 35 -20.76 -23.07 -3.35
N SER A 36 -19.71 -23.41 -2.62
CA SER A 36 -18.78 -22.52 -1.94
C SER A 36 -17.85 -21.80 -2.92
N ALA A 37 -17.18 -20.75 -2.43
CA ALA A 37 -16.16 -20.04 -3.19
C ALA A 37 -15.03 -21.00 -3.62
N SER A 38 -14.51 -21.81 -2.69
CA SER A 38 -13.40 -22.74 -2.96
C SER A 38 -13.76 -23.78 -4.03
N GLU A 39 -14.97 -24.32 -4.01
CA GLU A 39 -15.42 -25.27 -5.04
C GLU A 39 -15.55 -24.58 -6.41
N THR A 40 -15.99 -23.32 -6.43
CA THR A 40 -16.08 -22.54 -7.67
C THR A 40 -14.68 -22.23 -8.22
N ILE A 41 -13.73 -21.82 -7.37
CA ILE A 41 -12.32 -21.62 -7.77
C ILE A 41 -11.75 -22.91 -8.35
N LYS A 42 -11.95 -24.06 -7.68
CA LYS A 42 -11.47 -25.36 -8.14
C LYS A 42 -11.98 -25.69 -9.54
N ARG A 43 -13.29 -25.54 -9.79
CA ARG A 43 -13.88 -25.80 -11.12
C ARG A 43 -13.35 -24.85 -12.19
N VAL A 44 -13.20 -23.56 -11.87
CA VAL A 44 -12.62 -22.59 -12.80
C VAL A 44 -11.19 -23.00 -13.15
N LEU A 45 -10.35 -23.37 -12.17
CA LEU A 45 -8.98 -23.84 -12.43
C LEU A 45 -8.92 -25.12 -13.27
N GLU A 46 -9.82 -26.09 -13.01
CA GLU A 46 -9.90 -27.35 -13.77
C GLU A 46 -10.34 -27.15 -15.23
N SER A 47 -11.05 -26.06 -15.52
CA SER A 47 -11.44 -25.70 -16.89
C SER A 47 -10.30 -25.13 -17.74
N HIS A 48 -9.10 -24.96 -17.16
CA HIS A 48 -7.93 -24.35 -17.83
C HIS A 48 -8.27 -22.98 -18.45
N PRO A 49 -8.68 -22.01 -17.62
CA PRO A 49 -9.24 -20.76 -18.10
C PRO A 49 -8.15 -19.89 -18.74
N ASP A 50 -8.53 -19.08 -19.73
CA ASP A 50 -7.67 -18.00 -20.19
C ASP A 50 -7.54 -16.95 -19.08
N GLU A 51 -6.33 -16.81 -18.54
CA GLU A 51 -5.98 -15.87 -17.48
C GLU A 51 -6.36 -14.43 -17.84
N LYS A 52 -6.33 -14.06 -19.13
CA LYS A 52 -6.72 -12.72 -19.59
C LYS A 52 -8.17 -12.38 -19.27
N ILE A 53 -9.07 -13.36 -19.28
CA ILE A 53 -10.49 -13.16 -18.94
C ILE A 53 -10.63 -12.83 -17.46
N ILE A 54 -9.85 -13.51 -16.61
CA ILE A 54 -9.84 -13.29 -15.15
C ILE A 54 -9.25 -11.91 -14.85
N ASP A 55 -8.14 -11.56 -15.50
CA ASP A 55 -7.49 -10.27 -15.36
C ASP A 55 -8.38 -9.10 -15.79
N ALA A 56 -9.06 -9.25 -16.93
CA ALA A 56 -10.02 -8.26 -17.41
C ALA A 56 -11.20 -8.10 -16.42
N PHE A 57 -11.72 -9.20 -15.88
CA PHE A 57 -12.80 -9.18 -14.89
C PHE A 57 -12.37 -8.45 -13.61
N ILE A 58 -11.18 -8.75 -13.09
CA ILE A 58 -10.65 -8.11 -11.88
C ILE A 58 -10.45 -6.61 -12.11
N LYS A 59 -9.84 -6.21 -13.23
CA LYS A 59 -9.67 -4.80 -13.61
C LYS A 59 -10.99 -4.06 -13.75
N GLN A 60 -12.00 -4.69 -14.35
CA GLN A 60 -13.34 -4.12 -14.44
C GLN A 60 -13.91 -3.86 -13.05
N LYS A 61 -13.87 -4.85 -12.16
CA LYS A 61 -14.38 -4.71 -10.79
C LYS A 61 -13.63 -3.68 -9.95
N TYR A 62 -12.32 -3.57 -10.14
CA TYR A 62 -11.55 -2.52 -9.48
C TYR A 62 -11.91 -1.13 -10.01
N THR A 63 -12.14 -0.99 -11.33
CA THR A 63 -12.60 0.27 -11.94
C THR A 63 -13.96 0.71 -11.39
N GLU A 64 -14.89 -0.22 -11.16
CA GLU A 64 -16.17 0.05 -10.49
C GLU A 64 -15.94 0.65 -9.08
N THR A 65 -15.00 0.10 -8.29
CA THR A 65 -14.65 0.64 -6.96
C THR A 65 -14.07 2.07 -7.03
N ILE A 66 -13.21 2.36 -8.01
CA ILE A 66 -12.71 3.73 -8.22
C ILE A 66 -13.89 4.65 -8.55
N GLN A 67 -14.80 4.24 -9.44
CA GLN A 67 -15.97 5.02 -9.82
C GLN A 67 -16.87 5.32 -8.61
N GLU A 68 -17.13 4.34 -7.75
CA GLU A 68 -17.85 4.53 -6.48
C GLU A 68 -17.18 5.60 -5.61
N ARG A 69 -15.85 5.52 -5.41
CA ARG A 69 -15.09 6.56 -4.69
C ARG A 69 -15.22 7.94 -5.37
N ARG A 70 -15.19 8.00 -6.70
CA ARG A 70 -15.32 9.24 -7.48
C ARG A 70 -16.68 9.92 -7.31
N THR A 71 -17.73 9.17 -6.95
CA THR A 71 -19.05 9.77 -6.64
C THR A 71 -19.05 10.62 -5.38
N ILE A 72 -18.14 10.35 -4.43
CA ILE A 72 -18.01 11.10 -3.18
C ILE A 72 -17.23 12.40 -3.42
N ILE A 73 -16.13 12.32 -4.16
CA ILE A 73 -15.27 13.45 -4.52
C ILE A 73 -14.49 13.14 -5.80
N SER A 74 -14.39 14.08 -6.73
CA SER A 74 -13.56 13.88 -7.94
C SER A 74 -12.07 13.77 -7.59
N ASP A 75 -11.26 13.14 -8.46
CA ASP A 75 -9.80 13.10 -8.24
C ASP A 75 -9.23 14.52 -8.16
N GLU A 76 -9.69 15.42 -9.02
CA GLU A 76 -9.20 16.80 -9.05
C GLU A 76 -9.57 17.60 -7.80
N ASP A 77 -10.78 17.42 -7.26
CA ASP A 77 -11.17 18.09 -6.03
C ASP A 77 -10.47 17.49 -4.81
N LEU A 78 -10.27 16.17 -4.75
CA LEU A 78 -9.48 15.55 -3.70
C LEU A 78 -8.02 16.04 -3.73
N LYS A 79 -7.42 16.17 -4.92
CA LYS A 79 -6.09 16.79 -5.07
C LYS A 79 -6.05 18.23 -4.57
N LYS A 80 -7.11 19.02 -4.78
CA LYS A 80 -7.21 20.40 -4.23
C LYS A 80 -7.27 20.38 -2.70
N GLU A 81 -8.05 19.47 -2.10
CA GLU A 81 -8.10 19.31 -0.63
C GLU A 81 -6.73 18.95 -0.05
N LEU A 82 -6.02 18.01 -0.66
CA LEU A 82 -4.67 17.60 -0.25
C LEU A 82 -3.63 18.74 -0.34
N ARG A 83 -3.84 19.72 -1.24
CA ARG A 83 -2.99 20.92 -1.37
C ARG A 83 -3.21 21.94 -0.24
N LYS A 84 -4.30 21.84 0.53
CA LYS A 84 -4.57 22.71 1.68
C LYS A 84 -3.65 22.39 2.86
N VAL A 85 -3.15 21.17 2.98
CA VAL A 85 -2.19 20.79 4.04
C VAL A 85 -0.88 21.56 3.87
N LYS A 86 -0.56 22.49 4.76
CA LYS A 86 0.65 23.33 4.67
C LYS A 86 1.79 22.84 5.56
N THR A 87 1.46 22.13 6.63
CA THR A 87 2.40 21.59 7.60
C THR A 87 2.16 20.10 7.76
N PHE A 88 3.24 19.36 8.03
CA PHE A 88 3.19 17.92 8.26
C PHE A 88 4.01 17.60 9.50
N SER A 89 3.33 17.67 10.65
CA SER A 89 3.90 17.37 11.95
C SER A 89 2.97 16.40 12.64
N TRP A 90 3.49 15.25 13.06
CA TRP A 90 2.65 14.22 13.65
C TRP A 90 2.15 14.59 15.05
N GLY A 91 2.93 15.34 15.84
CA GLY A 91 2.67 15.64 17.26
C GLY A 91 2.65 14.41 18.19
N VAL A 92 2.31 13.24 17.67
CA VAL A 92 2.13 11.95 18.33
C VAL A 92 2.52 10.82 17.38
N VAL A 93 3.15 9.76 17.92
CA VAL A 93 3.45 8.56 17.14
C VAL A 93 2.17 7.91 16.63
N GLN A 94 2.19 7.40 15.39
CA GLN A 94 1.03 6.78 14.76
C GLN A 94 0.45 5.64 15.60
N GLY A 95 -0.84 5.71 15.91
CA GLY A 95 -1.55 4.70 16.72
C GLY A 95 -1.36 4.83 18.24
N GLN A 96 -0.66 5.86 18.72
CA GLN A 96 -0.41 6.06 20.16
C GLN A 96 -1.16 7.25 20.77
N LEU A 97 -2.16 7.81 20.06
CA LEU A 97 -2.91 8.96 20.55
C LEU A 97 -3.63 8.68 21.88
N ASP A 98 -4.31 7.55 21.99
CA ASP A 98 -4.97 7.16 23.24
C ASP A 98 -3.96 6.97 24.38
N GLN A 99 -2.85 6.29 24.11
CA GLN A 99 -1.79 6.10 25.10
C GLN A 99 -1.22 7.44 25.60
N LYS A 100 -1.02 8.41 24.71
CA LYS A 100 -0.60 9.77 25.08
C LYS A 100 -1.63 10.45 25.98
N ILE A 101 -2.91 10.40 25.62
CA ILE A 101 -3.99 10.96 26.45
C ILE A 101 -3.99 10.34 27.85
N GLN A 102 -3.90 9.02 27.94
CA GLN A 102 -3.90 8.30 29.20
C GLN A 102 -2.69 8.66 30.07
N THR A 103 -1.50 8.73 29.48
CA THR A 103 -0.24 8.91 30.22
C THR A 103 0.06 10.37 30.57
N GLU A 104 -0.21 11.31 29.66
CA GLU A 104 0.14 12.72 29.84
C GLU A 104 -0.97 13.54 30.50
N TYR A 105 -2.25 13.16 30.33
CA TYR A 105 -3.39 13.93 30.81
C TYR A 105 -4.12 13.20 31.93
N VAL A 106 -4.75 12.05 31.64
CA VAL A 106 -5.69 11.36 32.55
C VAL A 106 -5.02 10.93 33.87
N ARG A 107 -3.85 10.29 33.79
CA ARG A 107 -3.17 9.75 34.98
C ARG A 107 -2.31 10.78 35.73
N ARG A 108 -2.09 11.96 35.13
CA ARG A 108 -1.12 12.95 35.62
C ARG A 108 -1.77 14.22 36.17
N ILE A 109 -2.87 14.66 35.58
CA ILE A 109 -3.53 15.92 35.96
C ILE A 109 -4.72 15.63 36.85
N VAL A 110 -4.61 15.99 38.13
CA VAL A 110 -5.63 15.68 39.15
C VAL A 110 -6.72 16.76 39.21
N ARG A 111 -6.36 18.02 39.01
CA ARG A 111 -7.30 19.16 39.12
C ARG A 111 -8.02 19.37 37.79
N TYR A 112 -9.33 19.48 37.85
CA TYR A 112 -10.18 19.61 36.66
C TYR A 112 -9.84 20.83 35.80
N GLU A 113 -9.70 22.01 36.40
CA GLU A 113 -9.37 23.24 35.66
C GLU A 113 -8.00 23.15 34.97
N ASP A 114 -7.00 22.56 35.64
CA ASP A 114 -5.68 22.32 35.05
C ASP A 114 -5.79 21.36 33.86
N LEU A 115 -6.62 20.32 33.95
CA LEU A 115 -6.86 19.37 32.86
C LEU A 115 -7.47 20.08 31.65
N VAL A 116 -8.56 20.82 31.86
CA VAL A 116 -9.25 21.54 30.79
C VAL A 116 -8.33 22.55 30.11
N ASN A 117 -7.53 23.29 30.88
CA ASN A 117 -6.58 24.27 30.34
C ASN A 117 -5.48 23.59 29.53
N ASN A 118 -4.90 22.48 30.00
CA ASN A 118 -3.86 21.75 29.25
C ASN A 118 -4.40 21.10 27.97
N VAL A 119 -5.64 20.59 27.99
CA VAL A 119 -6.28 20.05 26.79
C VAL A 119 -6.43 21.12 25.71
N LYS A 120 -6.93 22.31 26.07
CA LYS A 120 -7.10 23.43 25.14
C LYS A 120 -5.76 23.98 24.64
N ALA A 121 -4.76 24.07 25.52
CA ALA A 121 -3.47 24.67 25.19
C ALA A 121 -2.58 23.76 24.33
N LYS A 122 -2.73 22.42 24.42
CA LYS A 122 -1.78 21.49 23.79
C LYS A 122 -2.42 20.28 23.11
N LEU A 123 -3.30 19.55 23.81
CA LEU A 123 -3.87 18.31 23.26
C LEU A 123 -4.68 18.56 21.98
N HIS A 124 -5.42 19.66 21.94
CA HIS A 124 -6.22 20.05 20.77
C HIS A 124 -5.38 20.08 19.48
N ASP A 125 -4.23 20.74 19.53
CA ASP A 125 -3.35 20.88 18.37
C ASP A 125 -2.64 19.56 18.04
N ASP A 126 -2.23 18.79 19.04
CA ASP A 126 -1.66 17.45 18.85
C ASP A 126 -2.66 16.51 18.13
N VAL A 127 -3.93 16.52 18.56
CA VAL A 127 -5.00 15.72 17.94
C VAL A 127 -5.27 16.20 16.52
N THR A 128 -5.36 17.51 16.31
CA THR A 128 -5.62 18.10 15.00
C THR A 128 -4.52 17.74 14.00
N ASN A 129 -3.26 17.93 14.40
CA ASN A 129 -2.08 17.57 13.61
C ASN A 129 -2.04 16.07 13.27
N TYR A 130 -2.33 15.22 14.25
CA TYR A 130 -2.40 13.78 14.07
C TYR A 130 -3.46 13.36 13.04
N VAL A 131 -4.67 13.92 13.15
CA VAL A 131 -5.78 13.63 12.23
C VAL A 131 -5.44 14.10 10.82
N ILE A 132 -4.90 15.33 10.66
CA ILE A 132 -4.49 15.86 9.35
C ILE A 132 -3.41 14.97 8.72
N CYS A 133 -2.37 14.58 9.45
CA CYS A 133 -1.29 13.73 8.92
C CYS A 133 -1.81 12.35 8.51
N THR A 134 -2.67 11.74 9.33
CA THR A 134 -3.26 10.43 9.03
C THR A 134 -4.18 10.49 7.82
N TRP A 135 -5.04 11.51 7.75
CA TRP A 135 -5.94 11.76 6.62
C TRP A 135 -5.17 12.04 5.32
N PHE A 136 -4.14 12.89 5.38
CA PHE A 136 -3.27 13.20 4.24
C PHE A 136 -2.58 11.95 3.71
N ASN A 137 -1.98 11.15 4.61
CA ASN A 137 -1.32 9.92 4.22
C ASN A 137 -2.28 8.91 3.60
N HIS A 138 -3.48 8.77 4.16
CA HIS A 138 -4.50 7.87 3.64
C HIS A 138 -4.88 8.26 2.21
N TRP A 139 -5.33 9.50 1.99
CA TRP A 139 -5.86 9.90 0.68
C TRP A 139 -4.80 10.06 -0.40
N THR A 140 -3.58 10.46 -0.05
CA THR A 140 -2.47 10.41 -1.01
C THR A 140 -2.12 8.98 -1.40
N THR A 141 -2.08 8.05 -0.44
CA THR A 141 -1.86 6.62 -0.72
C THR A 141 -2.97 6.05 -1.59
N VAL A 142 -4.25 6.34 -1.29
CA VAL A 142 -5.39 5.91 -2.13
C VAL A 142 -5.19 6.32 -3.58
N LEU A 143 -4.91 7.60 -3.85
CA LEU A 143 -4.71 8.08 -5.23
C LEU A 143 -3.49 7.45 -5.92
N ILE A 144 -2.41 7.20 -5.19
CA ILE A 144 -1.22 6.54 -5.72
C ILE A 144 -1.49 5.07 -6.04
N GLU A 145 -2.14 4.34 -5.14
CA GLU A 145 -2.47 2.93 -5.30
C GLU A 145 -3.53 2.70 -6.39
N GLU A 146 -4.54 3.57 -6.50
CA GLU A 146 -5.50 3.55 -7.60
C GLU A 146 -4.79 3.76 -8.94
N TYR A 147 -3.86 4.71 -9.02
CA TYR A 147 -3.10 4.96 -10.24
C TYR A 147 -2.25 3.74 -10.63
N ILE A 148 -1.47 3.18 -9.69
CA ILE A 148 -0.70 1.94 -9.89
C ILE A 148 -1.61 0.82 -10.39
N SER A 149 -2.77 0.66 -9.77
CA SER A 149 -3.73 -0.42 -10.07
C SER A 149 -4.40 -0.29 -11.44
N THR A 150 -4.44 0.92 -12.00
CA THR A 150 -4.93 1.16 -13.37
C THR A 150 -3.87 0.94 -14.46
N HIS A 151 -2.59 0.78 -14.08
CA HIS A 151 -1.52 0.55 -15.04
C HIS A 151 -1.73 -0.76 -15.84
N PRO A 152 -1.51 -0.79 -17.17
CA PRO A 152 -1.81 -1.97 -18.00
C PRO A 152 -1.15 -3.28 -17.54
N LYS A 153 0.06 -3.21 -16.98
CA LYS A 153 0.82 -4.37 -16.49
C LYS A 153 0.43 -4.84 -15.08
N ILE A 154 -0.53 -4.17 -14.43
CA ILE A 154 -0.92 -4.44 -13.04
C ILE A 154 -2.33 -5.05 -13.00
N ILE A 155 -2.49 -6.09 -12.20
CA ILE A 155 -3.80 -6.62 -11.81
C ILE A 155 -3.99 -6.34 -10.32
N PRO A 156 -4.95 -5.52 -9.90
CA PRO A 156 -5.15 -5.23 -8.47
C PRO A 156 -5.89 -6.36 -7.76
N THR A 157 -5.87 -6.37 -6.43
CA THR A 157 -6.83 -7.16 -5.64
C THR A 157 -8.13 -6.38 -5.43
N ILE A 158 -9.28 -7.05 -5.58
CA ILE A 158 -10.62 -6.45 -5.34
C ILE A 158 -11.23 -6.87 -4.00
N LYS A 159 -10.53 -7.75 -3.29
CA LYS A 159 -10.78 -8.19 -1.91
C LYS A 159 -9.43 -8.34 -1.26
N ASN A 160 -9.34 -7.88 -0.02
CA ASN A 160 -8.12 -8.01 0.79
C ASN A 160 -7.65 -9.47 0.83
N ILE A 161 -6.40 -9.67 0.41
CA ILE A 161 -5.60 -10.85 0.70
C ILE A 161 -4.40 -10.35 1.51
N LYS A 162 -4.16 -10.95 2.67
CA LYS A 162 -3.04 -10.56 3.53
C LYS A 162 -1.73 -10.61 2.73
N GLY A 163 -1.02 -9.49 2.69
CA GLY A 163 0.30 -9.38 2.04
C GLY A 163 0.25 -9.30 0.51
N ILE A 164 -0.92 -9.05 -0.09
CA ILE A 164 -1.05 -8.91 -1.54
C ILE A 164 -2.04 -7.77 -1.85
N ASP A 165 -1.53 -6.71 -2.46
CA ASP A 165 -2.33 -5.59 -2.97
C ASP A 165 -2.50 -5.67 -4.49
N ILE A 166 -1.45 -6.11 -5.19
CA ILE A 166 -1.39 -6.20 -6.66
C ILE A 166 -0.69 -7.47 -7.14
N PHE A 167 -0.91 -7.79 -8.42
CA PHE A 167 -0.08 -8.71 -9.20
C PHE A 167 0.65 -7.92 -10.28
N TYR A 168 1.98 -8.02 -10.30
CA TYR A 168 2.86 -7.40 -11.26
C TYR A 168 3.73 -8.48 -11.92
N ASP A 169 3.71 -8.54 -13.25
CA ASP A 169 4.48 -9.50 -14.04
C ASP A 169 4.27 -10.95 -13.56
N GLY A 170 2.99 -11.29 -13.30
CA GLY A 170 2.59 -12.62 -12.83
C GLY A 170 3.00 -12.94 -11.39
N GLN A 171 3.42 -11.98 -10.57
CA GLN A 171 3.81 -12.20 -9.18
C GLN A 171 3.03 -11.30 -8.21
N PRO A 172 2.63 -11.79 -7.02
CA PRO A 172 1.91 -10.98 -6.04
C PRO A 172 2.87 -10.05 -5.29
N PHE A 173 2.41 -8.84 -4.97
CA PHE A 173 3.14 -7.86 -4.17
C PHE A 173 2.23 -7.13 -3.19
N ASP A 174 2.73 -6.93 -1.98
CA ASP A 174 2.28 -5.92 -1.00
C ASP A 174 2.86 -4.55 -1.40
N LEU A 175 2.00 -3.55 -1.54
CA LEU A 175 2.40 -2.19 -1.84
C LEU A 175 2.78 -1.45 -0.56
N LYS A 176 3.87 -0.70 -0.63
CA LYS A 176 4.34 0.13 0.48
C LYS A 176 4.77 1.49 -0.05
N VAL A 177 3.87 2.47 0.04
CA VAL A 177 4.17 3.88 -0.23
C VAL A 177 4.70 4.52 1.05
N THR A 178 5.97 4.94 1.05
CA THR A 178 6.64 5.47 2.24
C THR A 178 7.64 6.58 1.89
N TYR A 179 8.09 7.30 2.91
CA TYR A 179 9.28 8.15 2.82
C TYR A 179 10.54 7.31 3.06
N LEU A 180 11.69 7.82 2.61
CA LEU A 180 12.97 7.24 3.00
C LEU A 180 13.09 7.24 4.54
N PRO A 181 13.43 6.11 5.18
CA PRO A 181 13.70 6.08 6.62
C PRO A 181 14.81 7.07 7.00
N ARG A 182 14.63 7.80 8.10
CA ARG A 182 15.57 8.84 8.55
C ARG A 182 16.96 8.28 8.85
N GLU A 183 17.02 7.03 9.28
CA GLU A 183 18.23 6.32 9.65
C GLU A 183 19.00 5.77 8.44
N TYR A 184 18.42 5.82 7.23
CA TYR A 184 19.04 5.27 6.03
C TYR A 184 19.69 6.35 5.17
N ASN A 185 20.88 6.06 4.63
CA ASN A 185 21.62 7.00 3.80
C ASN A 185 20.95 7.20 2.43
N SER A 186 20.61 8.45 2.09
CA SER A 186 19.91 8.79 0.83
C SER A 186 20.72 8.51 -0.43
N ILE A 187 22.05 8.67 -0.39
CA ILE A 187 22.94 8.39 -1.52
C ILE A 187 22.99 6.88 -1.78
N ASP A 188 23.15 6.09 -0.71
CA ASP A 188 23.16 4.63 -0.82
C ASP A 188 21.79 4.09 -1.28
N ALA A 189 20.69 4.66 -0.79
CA ALA A 189 19.34 4.28 -1.23
C ALA A 189 19.19 4.39 -2.75
N VAL A 190 19.63 5.51 -3.33
CA VAL A 190 19.53 5.75 -4.79
C VAL A 190 20.50 4.86 -5.57
N ARG A 191 21.70 4.60 -5.05
CA ARG A 191 22.72 3.76 -5.73
C ARG A 191 22.41 2.28 -5.64
N ASN A 192 21.90 1.82 -4.49
CA ASN A 192 21.66 0.43 -4.14
C ASN A 192 20.24 0.23 -3.56
N PRO A 193 19.17 0.38 -4.35
CA PRO A 193 17.79 0.25 -3.84
C PRO A 193 17.50 -1.10 -3.18
N SER A 194 18.17 -2.19 -3.60
CA SER A 194 18.04 -3.50 -2.96
C SER A 194 18.55 -3.54 -1.52
N ASN A 195 19.61 -2.78 -1.19
CA ASN A 195 20.10 -2.68 0.19
C ASN A 195 19.08 -1.93 1.08
N LEU A 196 18.47 -0.87 0.53
CA LEU A 196 17.37 -0.19 1.20
C LEU A 196 16.21 -1.14 1.47
N ALA A 197 15.81 -1.95 0.48
CA ALA A 197 14.78 -2.96 0.68
C ALA A 197 15.12 -3.94 1.81
N VAL A 198 16.33 -4.52 1.81
CA VAL A 198 16.78 -5.41 2.90
C VAL A 198 16.65 -4.70 4.23
N TRP A 199 17.23 -3.50 4.37
CA TRP A 199 17.14 -2.72 5.60
C TRP A 199 15.70 -2.48 6.05
N MET A 200 14.80 -2.13 5.11
CA MET A 200 13.39 -1.91 5.40
C MET A 200 12.67 -3.18 5.87
N TYR A 201 13.07 -4.36 5.38
CA TYR A 201 12.54 -5.63 5.87
C TYR A 201 13.08 -5.99 7.27
N GLU A 202 14.33 -5.69 7.56
CA GLU A 202 14.96 -6.01 8.85
C GLU A 202 14.52 -5.07 9.98
N ASN A 203 14.20 -3.81 9.66
CA ASN A 203 13.85 -2.77 10.63
C ASN A 203 12.34 -2.55 10.78
N GLN A 204 11.53 -3.56 10.48
CA GLN A 204 10.08 -3.50 10.68
C GLN A 204 9.70 -3.56 12.16
N GLY A 205 8.59 -2.91 12.54
CA GLY A 205 8.01 -3.14 13.87
C GLY A 205 7.48 -4.57 14.00
N ALA A 206 7.74 -5.26 15.11
CA ALA A 206 7.35 -6.66 15.31
C ALA A 206 5.85 -6.94 15.10
N GLN A 207 4.99 -5.99 15.49
CA GLN A 207 3.53 -6.10 15.28
C GLN A 207 3.10 -5.96 13.81
N ARG A 208 3.97 -5.40 12.96
CA ARG A 208 3.73 -5.15 11.53
C ARG A 208 4.65 -5.99 10.64
N PHE A 209 5.30 -7.00 11.21
CA PHE A 209 6.20 -7.88 10.48
C PHE A 209 5.47 -8.57 9.33
N GLY A 210 6.07 -8.49 8.14
CA GLY A 210 5.69 -9.25 6.96
C GLY A 210 6.92 -9.67 6.17
N SER A 211 6.83 -10.85 5.57
CA SER A 211 7.85 -11.47 4.70
C SER A 211 7.31 -11.75 3.29
N ASP A 212 6.17 -11.13 2.97
CA ASP A 212 5.55 -11.15 1.66
C ASP A 212 6.43 -10.37 0.67
N ASN A 213 6.25 -10.64 -0.63
CA ASN A 213 6.93 -9.88 -1.67
C ASN A 213 6.43 -8.43 -1.64
N ARG A 214 7.32 -7.43 -1.73
CA ARG A 214 6.93 -6.02 -1.63
C ARG A 214 7.38 -5.20 -2.82
N LEU A 215 6.53 -4.26 -3.21
CA LEU A 215 6.91 -3.16 -4.06
C LEU A 215 6.89 -1.89 -3.21
N PHE A 216 8.09 -1.37 -2.95
CA PHE A 216 8.28 -0.12 -2.23
C PHE A 216 8.23 1.05 -3.19
N VAL A 217 7.35 2.01 -2.93
CA VAL A 217 7.36 3.33 -3.55
C VAL A 217 7.91 4.29 -2.49
N VAL A 218 9.19 4.64 -2.63
CA VAL A 218 9.93 5.47 -1.68
C VAL A 218 10.02 6.89 -2.21
N LEU A 219 9.50 7.84 -1.44
CA LEU A 219 9.54 9.27 -1.75
C LEU A 219 10.72 9.91 -1.02
N LEU A 220 11.53 10.66 -1.77
CA LEU A 220 12.72 11.31 -1.25
C LEU A 220 12.94 12.67 -1.93
N ASP A 221 12.80 13.75 -1.17
CA ASP A 221 13.34 15.05 -1.54
C ASP A 221 14.83 15.06 -1.18
N LYS A 222 15.72 15.14 -2.19
CA LYS A 222 17.16 14.99 -1.98
C LYS A 222 17.77 16.18 -1.24
N ASP A 223 17.20 17.36 -1.46
CA ASP A 223 17.69 18.61 -0.88
C ASP A 223 17.11 18.81 0.53
N ASN A 224 15.87 18.36 0.76
CA ASN A 224 15.21 18.47 2.05
C ASN A 224 14.36 17.23 2.39
N PRO A 225 14.98 16.15 2.93
CA PRO A 225 14.28 14.90 3.23
C PRO A 225 13.04 15.04 4.12
N GLU A 226 13.03 16.00 5.05
CA GLU A 226 11.88 16.29 5.92
C GLU A 226 10.66 16.85 5.17
N ARG A 227 10.86 17.36 3.94
CA ARG A 227 9.78 17.82 3.04
C ARG A 227 9.34 16.77 2.02
N SER A 228 9.84 15.54 2.09
CA SER A 228 9.44 14.43 1.20
C SER A 228 7.92 14.17 1.22
N TRP A 229 7.21 14.56 2.28
CA TRP A 229 5.74 14.50 2.34
C TRP A 229 5.05 15.36 1.28
N GLU A 230 5.68 16.44 0.84
CA GLU A 230 5.14 17.29 -0.22
C GLU A 230 5.20 16.60 -1.58
N LEU A 231 6.21 15.76 -1.82
CA LEU A 231 6.32 14.95 -3.03
C LEU A 231 5.16 13.97 -3.16
N LYS A 232 4.64 13.47 -2.02
CA LYS A 232 3.54 12.51 -2.00
C LYS A 232 2.26 13.03 -2.67
N ARG A 233 2.09 14.35 -2.75
CA ARG A 233 0.97 15.01 -3.44
C ARG A 233 1.35 15.67 -4.77
N ASP A 234 2.59 15.53 -5.22
CA ASP A 234 3.00 15.90 -6.57
C ASP A 234 2.60 14.77 -7.53
N PHE A 235 1.29 14.63 -7.76
CA PHE A 235 0.74 13.54 -8.54
C PHE A 235 1.25 13.52 -9.97
N THR A 236 1.60 14.67 -10.55
CA THR A 236 2.18 14.72 -11.90
C THR A 236 3.53 14.00 -11.93
N LEU A 237 4.45 14.35 -11.02
CA LEU A 237 5.75 13.69 -10.93
C LEU A 237 5.59 12.22 -10.53
N VAL A 238 4.79 11.94 -9.50
CA VAL A 238 4.64 10.59 -8.94
C VAL A 238 4.07 9.63 -9.98
N PHE A 239 3.00 10.02 -10.68
CA PHE A 239 2.36 9.19 -11.70
C PHE A 239 3.29 8.95 -12.89
N GLN A 240 4.00 9.98 -13.35
CA GLN A 240 4.99 9.83 -14.40
C GLN A 240 6.10 8.84 -14.03
N LYS A 241 6.58 8.86 -12.78
CA LYS A 241 7.63 7.93 -12.32
C LYS A 241 7.10 6.50 -12.16
N ILE A 242 5.85 6.34 -11.76
CA ILE A 242 5.15 5.05 -11.68
C ILE A 242 5.05 4.42 -13.07
N ASP A 243 4.58 5.16 -14.08
CA ASP A 243 4.45 4.65 -15.45
C ASP A 243 5.82 4.23 -15.99
N ASN A 244 6.82 5.12 -15.90
CA ASN A 244 8.18 4.81 -16.34
C ASN A 244 8.77 3.56 -15.66
N PHE A 245 8.45 3.35 -14.38
CA PHE A 245 8.91 2.19 -13.64
C PHE A 245 8.30 0.91 -14.21
N PHE A 246 6.97 0.85 -14.30
CA PHE A 246 6.29 -0.36 -14.78
C PHE A 246 6.52 -0.62 -16.27
N ASP A 247 6.72 0.41 -17.09
CA ASP A 247 7.01 0.24 -18.51
C ASP A 247 8.35 -0.47 -18.76
N ARG A 248 9.35 -0.21 -17.91
CA ARG A 248 10.74 -0.67 -18.12
C ARG A 248 11.13 -1.88 -17.29
N GLU A 249 10.66 -1.94 -16.05
CA GLU A 249 11.02 -3.02 -15.13
C GLU A 249 10.29 -4.32 -15.48
N LEU A 250 10.89 -5.44 -15.08
CA LEU A 250 10.32 -6.79 -15.12
C LEU A 250 10.67 -7.48 -13.81
N VAL A 251 9.83 -8.42 -13.38
CA VAL A 251 10.07 -9.21 -12.17
C VAL A 251 10.84 -10.47 -12.55
N SER A 252 11.92 -10.74 -11.82
CA SER A 252 12.79 -11.88 -12.10
C SER A 252 13.47 -12.37 -10.82
N LYS A 253 14.23 -13.47 -10.94
CA LYS A 253 14.99 -14.03 -9.81
C LYS A 253 16.02 -13.07 -9.22
N LYS A 254 16.48 -12.07 -9.98
CA LYS A 254 17.44 -11.06 -9.48
C LYS A 254 16.84 -10.12 -8.42
N ASP A 255 15.51 -10.08 -8.37
CA ASP A 255 14.75 -9.23 -7.44
C ASP A 255 14.53 -9.95 -6.10
N GLU A 256 14.97 -11.21 -5.98
CA GLU A 256 14.96 -11.95 -4.73
C GLU A 256 16.04 -11.42 -3.78
N ILE A 257 15.62 -11.07 -2.56
CA ILE A 257 16.50 -10.65 -1.48
C ILE A 257 16.39 -11.62 -0.31
N ILE A 258 17.46 -11.68 0.47
CA ILE A 258 17.52 -12.41 1.74
C ILE A 258 17.67 -11.36 2.84
N PHE A 259 16.88 -11.49 3.90
CA PHE A 259 16.91 -10.58 5.04
C PHE A 259 16.68 -11.34 6.36
N THR A 260 17.14 -10.77 7.47
CA THR A 260 16.99 -11.36 8.80
C THR A 260 16.08 -10.53 9.67
N PHE A 261 15.06 -11.17 10.25
CA PHE A 261 14.20 -10.53 11.25
C PHE A 261 14.20 -11.34 12.54
N GLY A 262 14.61 -10.70 13.64
CA GLY A 262 14.84 -11.37 14.91
C GLY A 262 15.96 -12.42 14.79
N ARG A 263 15.61 -13.71 14.87
CA ARG A 263 16.56 -14.84 14.77
C ARG A 263 16.29 -15.73 13.55
N LYS A 264 15.50 -15.26 12.59
CA LYS A 264 15.08 -16.03 11.42
C LYS A 264 15.46 -15.29 10.14
N THR A 265 15.88 -16.07 9.14
CA THR A 265 16.19 -15.58 7.80
C THR A 265 15.01 -15.85 6.88
N TYR A 266 14.71 -14.90 6.01
CA TYR A 266 13.58 -14.91 5.10
C TYR A 266 14.04 -14.55 3.69
N THR A 267 13.25 -14.96 2.72
CA THR A 267 13.45 -14.67 1.31
C THR A 267 12.20 -14.00 0.75
N ALA A 268 12.36 -12.91 0.02
CA ALA A 268 11.26 -12.21 -0.64
C ALA A 268 11.69 -11.63 -1.98
N VAL A 269 10.78 -11.61 -2.94
CA VAL A 269 10.96 -10.86 -4.19
C VAL A 269 10.56 -9.41 -3.93
N THR A 270 11.44 -8.47 -4.27
CA THR A 270 11.25 -7.06 -3.95
C THR A 270 11.54 -6.14 -5.12
N LYS A 271 10.69 -5.14 -5.28
CA LYS A 271 10.89 -4.03 -6.20
C LYS A 271 10.94 -2.72 -5.42
N VAL A 272 11.81 -1.80 -5.83
CA VAL A 272 11.94 -0.49 -5.20
C VAL A 272 11.90 0.60 -6.27
N LEU A 273 10.85 1.40 -6.24
CA LEU A 273 10.73 2.63 -6.99
C LEU A 273 11.08 3.80 -6.05
N ILE A 274 12.21 4.46 -6.29
CA ILE A 274 12.57 5.68 -5.58
C ILE A 274 12.19 6.89 -6.43
N ILE A 275 11.21 7.65 -5.97
CA ILE A 275 10.76 8.90 -6.58
C ILE A 275 11.51 10.03 -5.91
N THR A 276 12.38 10.68 -6.69
CA THR A 276 13.22 11.78 -6.20
C THR A 276 12.86 13.09 -6.87
N LYS A 277 12.95 14.16 -6.08
CA LYS A 277 13.00 15.55 -6.54
C LYS A 277 14.36 16.12 -6.17
#